data_AF-A0A2M9TUP0-F1
#
_entry.id   AF-A0A2M9TUP0-F1
#
_cell.length_a   1.000
_cell.length_b   1.000
_cell.length_c   1.000
_cell.angle_alpha   90.00
_cell.angle_beta   90.00
_cell.angle_gamma   90.00
#
_symmetry.space_group_name_H-M   'P 1'
#
loop_
_entity.id
_entity.type
_entity.pdbx_description
1 polymer ?
#
loop_
_entity_poly.entity_id
_entity_poly.type
_entity_poly.pdbx_seq_one_letter_code
_entity_poly.pdbx_strand_id
1 'polypeptide(L)'
;MENQPKPFSAERTKLTVAKITVFYALFFVAMKIVIIFQGAWVLPNLIICLPIALTGLAAWYLLKIKKVNWLFVIISIVVISAVRYYETEAVHWLHSYLNS
;
A
#
# COMPACT_ATOMS: atom_id res chain seq x y z
N MET A 1 -38.47 -2.25 -16.09
CA MET A 1 -37.43 -3.11 -15.51
C MET A 1 -36.47 -2.20 -14.75
N GLU A 2 -36.50 -2.32 -13.42
CA GLU A 2 -35.64 -1.59 -12.49
C GLU A 2 -34.17 -1.72 -12.94
N ASN A 3 -33.52 -0.62 -13.32
CA ASN A 3 -32.09 -0.60 -13.64
C ASN A 3 -31.31 -0.77 -12.32
N GLN A 4 -31.31 -1.98 -11.76
CA GLN A 4 -30.49 -2.26 -10.60
C GLN A 4 -29.02 -2.10 -11.00
N PRO A 5 -28.27 -1.21 -10.35
CA PRO A 5 -26.89 -0.95 -10.72
C PRO A 5 -26.08 -2.24 -10.54
N LYS A 6 -25.48 -2.70 -11.65
CA LYS A 6 -24.74 -3.96 -11.74
C LYS A 6 -23.81 -4.14 -10.52
N PRO A 7 -23.77 -5.33 -9.89
CA PRO A 7 -23.01 -5.57 -8.67
C PRO A 7 -21.50 -5.29 -8.84
N PHE A 8 -20.97 -5.45 -10.06
CA PHE A 8 -19.58 -5.18 -10.43
C PHE A 8 -19.46 -4.07 -11.50
N SER A 9 -19.94 -2.87 -11.21
CA SER A 9 -19.63 -1.72 -12.08
C SER A 9 -18.18 -1.28 -11.89
N ALA A 10 -17.52 -0.80 -12.95
CA ALA A 10 -16.15 -0.29 -12.89
C ALA A 10 -15.95 0.79 -11.81
N GLU A 11 -17.00 1.58 -11.56
CA GLU A 11 -17.07 2.59 -10.50
C GLU A 11 -17.08 2.00 -9.08
N ARG A 12 -17.81 0.91 -8.85
CA ARG A 12 -17.82 0.23 -7.54
C ARG A 12 -16.51 -0.51 -7.31
N THR A 13 -15.99 -1.18 -8.33
CA THR A 13 -14.74 -1.94 -8.26
C THR A 13 -13.56 -1.07 -7.86
N LYS A 14 -13.37 0.09 -8.51
CA LYS A 14 -12.26 1.00 -8.17
C LYS A 14 -12.32 1.50 -6.73
N LEU A 15 -13.52 1.80 -6.22
CA LEU A 15 -13.74 2.22 -4.83
C LEU A 15 -13.44 1.08 -3.85
N THR A 16 -13.86 -0.14 -4.16
CA THR A 16 -13.54 -1.33 -3.36
C THR A 16 -12.04 -1.58 -3.31
N VAL A 17 -11.34 -1.51 -4.46
CA VAL A 17 -9.89 -1.72 -4.51
C VAL A 17 -9.14 -0.62 -3.74
N ALA A 18 -9.58 0.64 -3.83
CA ALA A 18 -9.00 1.71 -3.02
C ALA A 18 -9.19 1.45 -1.51
N LYS A 19 -10.34 0.95 -1.07
CA LYS A 19 -10.54 0.55 0.34
C LYS A 19 -9.59 -0.58 0.75
N ILE A 20 -9.48 -1.61 -0.09
CA ILE A 20 -8.53 -2.72 0.13
C ILE A 20 -7.10 -2.18 0.25
N THR A 21 -6.73 -1.22 -0.60
CA THR A 21 -5.41 -0.57 -0.58
C THR A 21 -5.14 0.12 0.77
N VAL A 22 -6.13 0.83 1.33
CA VAL A 22 -6.00 1.47 2.65
C VAL A 22 -5.79 0.41 3.74
N PHE A 23 -6.64 -0.61 3.79
CA PHE A 23 -6.52 -1.67 4.80
C PHE A 23 -5.20 -2.42 4.70
N TYR A 24 -4.75 -2.70 3.48
CA TYR A 24 -3.48 -3.34 3.22
C TYR A 24 -2.30 -2.49 3.71
N ALA A 25 -2.32 -1.18 3.43
CA ALA A 25 -1.27 -0.28 3.89
C ALA A 25 -1.21 -0.21 5.42
N LEU A 26 -2.37 -0.12 6.09
CA LEU A 26 -2.45 -0.15 7.55
C LEU A 26 -1.87 -1.46 8.12
N PHE A 27 -2.26 -2.60 7.54
CA PHE A 27 -1.74 -3.91 7.96
C PHE A 27 -0.23 -4.01 7.74
N PHE A 28 0.28 -3.51 6.61
CA PHE A 28 1.71 -3.52 6.33
C PHE A 28 2.51 -2.68 7.34
N VAL A 29 2.04 -1.47 7.64
CA VAL A 29 2.66 -0.60 8.65
C VAL A 29 2.68 -1.30 10.02
N ALA A 30 1.56 -1.91 10.42
CA ALA A 30 1.50 -2.67 11.67
C ALA A 30 2.50 -3.83 11.70
N MET A 31 2.59 -4.61 10.62
CA MET A 31 3.59 -5.69 10.48
C MET A 31 5.02 -5.17 10.61
N LYS A 32 5.35 -4.04 9.98
CA LYS A 32 6.67 -3.42 10.08
C LYS A 32 6.99 -3.00 11.52
N ILE A 33 6.02 -2.41 12.23
CA ILE A 33 6.18 -2.04 13.63
C ILE A 33 6.48 -3.29 14.48
N VAL A 34 5.71 -4.38 14.31
CA VAL A 34 5.92 -5.64 15.04
C VAL A 34 7.31 -6.21 14.79
N ILE A 35 7.77 -6.25 13.53
CA ILE A 35 9.09 -6.77 13.17
C ILE A 35 10.23 -5.92 13.77
N ILE A 36 10.04 -4.60 13.84
CA ILE A 36 10.99 -3.70 14.51
C ILE A 36 11.10 -4.04 16.01
N PHE A 37 9.98 -4.27 16.70
CA PHE A 37 9.98 -4.70 18.10
C PHE A 37 10.62 -6.09 18.32
N GLN A 38 10.66 -6.94 17.29
CA GLN A 38 11.35 -8.25 17.32
C GLN A 38 12.87 -8.15 17.07
N GLY A 39 13.43 -6.93 16.97
CA GLY A 39 14.87 -6.71 16.84
C GLY A 39 15.36 -6.51 15.40
N ALA A 40 14.46 -6.34 14.43
CA ALA A 40 14.86 -5.98 13.07
C ALA A 40 15.38 -4.54 12.98
N TRP A 41 16.15 -4.24 11.93
CA TRP A 41 16.72 -2.92 11.73
C TRP A 41 15.65 -1.85 11.51
N VAL A 42 15.60 -0.87 12.43
CA VAL A 42 14.58 0.18 12.46
C VAL A 42 14.58 1.00 11.16
N LEU A 43 15.74 1.55 10.79
CA LEU A 43 15.84 2.53 9.70
C LEU A 43 15.52 1.93 8.32
N PRO A 44 16.04 0.75 7.92
CA PRO A 44 15.63 0.08 6.69
C PRO A 44 14.14 -0.23 6.59
N ASN A 45 13.55 -0.73 7.69
CA ASN A 45 12.14 -1.09 7.71
C ASN A 45 11.23 0.15 7.62
N LEU A 46 11.61 1.27 8.25
CA LEU A 46 10.86 2.52 8.13
C LEU A 46 10.88 3.06 6.71
N ILE A 47 12.04 3.05 6.04
CA ILE A 47 12.17 3.57 4.67
C ILE A 47 11.34 2.73 3.69
N ILE A 48 11.39 1.40 3.79
CA ILE A 48 10.59 0.51 2.94
C ILE A 48 9.09 0.57 3.27
N CYS A 49 8.74 1.00 4.48
CA CYS A 49 7.35 1.25 4.86
C CYS A 49 6.76 2.45 4.11
N LEU A 50 7.56 3.48 3.80
CA LEU A 50 7.07 4.75 3.25
C LEU A 50 6.27 4.62 1.95
N PRO A 51 6.71 3.90 0.91
CA PRO A 51 5.95 3.83 -0.35
C PRO A 51 4.55 3.25 -0.17
N ILE A 52 4.42 2.19 0.63
CA ILE A 52 3.11 1.58 0.91
C ILE A 52 2.27 2.48 1.81
N ALA A 53 2.86 3.10 2.83
CA ALA A 53 2.16 4.04 3.70
C ALA A 53 1.62 5.26 2.92
N LEU A 54 2.43 5.86 2.05
CA LEU A 54 2.04 6.96 1.18
C LEU A 54 0.93 6.55 0.21
N THR A 55 1.02 5.34 -0.38
CA THR A 55 -0.03 4.80 -1.24
C THR A 55 -1.35 4.61 -0.48
N GLY A 56 -1.30 4.13 0.76
CA GLY A 56 -2.45 4.01 1.64
C GLY A 56 -3.07 5.36 2.01
N LEU A 57 -2.25 6.35 2.36
CA LEU A 57 -2.71 7.72 2.65
C LEU A 57 -3.35 8.38 1.43
N ALA A 58 -2.74 8.21 0.25
CA ALA A 58 -3.30 8.69 -1.01
C ALA A 58 -4.65 8.01 -1.31
N ALA A 59 -4.76 6.70 -1.12
CA ALA A 59 -6.02 5.96 -1.29
C ALA A 59 -7.10 6.48 -0.34
N TRP A 60 -6.76 6.72 0.93
CA TRP A 60 -7.68 7.26 1.92
C TRP A 60 -8.17 8.67 1.55
N TYR A 61 -7.25 9.54 1.12
CA TYR A 61 -7.59 10.88 0.66
C TYR A 61 -8.51 10.86 -0.57
N LEU A 62 -8.17 10.05 -1.59
CA LEU A 62 -8.98 9.90 -2.81
C LEU A 62 -10.37 9.33 -2.54
N LEU A 63 -10.50 8.41 -1.58
CA LEU A 63 -11.78 7.89 -1.11
C LEU A 63 -12.62 8.99 -0.44
N LYS A 64 -12.00 9.85 0.39
CA LYS A 64 -12.68 10.95 1.07
C LYS A 64 -13.27 11.96 0.08
N ILE A 65 -12.54 12.28 -1.00
CA ILE A 65 -13.00 13.19 -2.05
C ILE A 65 -13.79 12.49 -3.17
N LYS A 66 -13.98 11.17 -3.09
CA LYS A 66 -14.66 10.32 -4.10
C LYS A 66 -14.07 10.43 -5.53
N LYS A 67 -12.81 10.81 -5.67
CA LYS A 67 -12.11 10.97 -6.97
C LYS A 67 -11.15 9.83 -7.28
N VAL A 68 -11.51 8.60 -6.89
CA VAL A 68 -10.72 7.42 -7.23
C VAL A 68 -10.78 7.20 -8.75
N ASN A 69 -9.60 7.12 -9.38
CA ASN A 69 -9.45 6.84 -10.81
C ASN A 69 -8.79 5.46 -11.02
N TRP A 70 -8.95 4.92 -12.23
CA TRP A 70 -8.36 3.62 -12.60
C TRP A 70 -6.83 3.65 -12.65
N LEU A 71 -6.26 4.80 -13.01
CA LEU A 71 -4.82 4.98 -13.01
C LEU A 71 -4.22 4.77 -11.62
N PHE A 72 -4.84 5.35 -10.58
CA PHE A 72 -4.42 5.15 -9.19
C PHE A 72 -4.52 3.69 -8.77
N VAL A 73 -5.59 2.99 -9.16
CA VAL A 73 -5.77 1.55 -8.86
C VAL A 73 -4.64 0.71 -9.47
N ILE A 74 -4.28 0.97 -10.72
CA ILE A 74 -3.20 0.22 -11.38
C ILE A 74 -1.85 0.55 -10.72
N ILE A 75 -1.59 1.84 -10.45
CA ILE A 75 -0.35 2.27 -9.79
C ILE A 75 -0.25 1.66 -8.39
N SER A 76 -1.33 1.63 -7.61
CA SER A 76 -1.31 1.10 -6.25
C SER A 76 -1.00 -0.40 -6.23
N ILE A 77 -1.56 -1.16 -7.18
CA ILE A 77 -1.24 -2.58 -7.34
C ILE A 77 0.25 -2.76 -7.67
N VAL A 78 0.77 -2.03 -8.65
CA VAL A 78 2.18 -2.13 -9.05
C VAL A 78 3.12 -1.76 -7.91
N VAL A 79 2.86 -0.67 -7.20
CA VAL A 79 3.68 -0.22 -6.07
C VAL A 79 3.67 -1.26 -4.94
N ILE A 80 2.49 -1.77 -4.58
CA ILE A 80 2.37 -2.80 -3.53
C ILE A 80 3.13 -4.06 -3.93
N SER A 81 2.93 -4.54 -5.16
CA SER A 81 3.61 -5.75 -5.66
C SER A 81 5.12 -5.58 -5.72
N ALA A 82 5.61 -4.44 -6.22
CA ALA A 82 7.04 -4.17 -6.31
C ALA A 82 7.69 -4.12 -4.92
N VAL A 83 7.11 -3.36 -3.99
CA VAL A 83 7.65 -3.24 -2.64
C VAL A 83 7.66 -4.59 -1.92
N ARG A 84 6.63 -5.42 -2.11
CA ARG A 84 6.60 -6.75 -1.51
C ARG A 84 7.59 -7.71 -2.12
N TYR A 85 7.77 -7.68 -3.44
CA TYR A 85 8.72 -8.54 -4.11
C TYR A 85 10.16 -8.24 -3.67
N TYR A 86 10.53 -6.96 -3.61
CA TYR A 86 11.89 -6.54 -3.26
C TYR A 86 12.09 -6.29 -1.76
N GLU A 87 11.11 -6.57 -0.90
CA GLU A 87 11.12 -6.18 0.52
C GLU A 87 12.38 -6.68 1.24
N THR A 88 12.69 -7.97 1.13
CA THR A 88 13.83 -8.60 1.79
C THR A 88 15.16 -8.06 1.28
N GLU A 89 15.33 -8.05 -0.05
CA GLU A 89 16.55 -7.59 -0.70
C GLU A 89 16.82 -6.10 -0.42
N ALA A 90 15.78 -5.27 -0.48
CA ALA A 90 15.88 -3.85 -0.20
C ALA A 90 16.25 -3.59 1.27
N VAL A 91 15.71 -4.35 2.24
CA VAL A 91 16.09 -4.19 3.66
C VAL A 91 17.58 -4.47 3.85
N HIS A 92 18.10 -5.55 3.26
CA HIS A 92 19.52 -5.91 3.37
C HIS A 92 20.42 -4.88 2.69
N TRP A 93 20.08 -4.47 1.46
CA TRP A 93 20.83 -3.46 0.72
C TRP A 93 20.85 -2.12 1.44
N LEU A 94 19.72 -1.69 1.99
CA LEU A 94 19.66 -0.43 2.72
C LEU A 94 20.45 -0.50 4.02
N HIS A 95 20.44 -1.65 4.71
CA HIS A 95 21.24 -1.83 5.91
C HIS A 95 22.75 -1.76 5.61
N SER A 96 23.21 -2.42 4.54
CA SER A 96 24.62 -2.36 4.17
C SER A 96 25.06 -0.95 3.75
N TYR A 97 24.22 -0.22 3.01
CA TYR A 97 24.50 1.17 2.62
C TYR A 97 24.51 2.16 3.79
N LEU A 98 23.67 1.94 4.81
CA LEU A 98 23.59 2.82 5.99
C LEU A 98 24.69 2.54 7.02
N ASN A 99 25.32 1.36 6.97
CA ASN A 99 26.35 0.92 7.90
C ASN A 99 27.75 0.84 7.25
N SER A 100 27.89 1.29 6.00
CA SER A 100 29.15 1.52 5.29
C SER A 100 29.62 2.95 5.49
#